data_AF-A0A2D6TKB3-F1
#
_entry.id   AF-A0A2D6TKB3-F1
#
_cell.length_a   1.000
_cell.length_b   1.000
_cell.length_c   1.000
_cell.angle_alpha   90.00
_cell.angle_beta   90.00
_cell.angle_gamma   90.00
#
_symmetry.space_group_name_H-M   'P 1'
#
loop_
_entity.id
_entity.type
_entity.pdbx_description
1 polymer ?
#
loop_
_entity_poly.entity_id
_entity_poly.type
_entity_poly.pdbx_seq_one_letter_code
_entity_poly.pdbx_strand_id
1 'polypeptide(L)'
;MFISFSNIAKKIFNIIFTLTFLFFISSDRSLASNHILAVEELKISREIDLEFSRIKIIDEAFKKAFYILLSQTLNSTDIKKLKNVNMREIKTLVENFKIKNEIFRENKYYANFDVYFNKKKIKFFLEKKKLILFKPKTNISFVFTHYYRKREFAPF
;
A
#
# COMPACT_ATOMS: atom_id res chain seq x y z
N MET A 1 -37.77 38.81 38.44
CA MET A 1 -36.59 37.98 38.77
C MET A 1 -36.49 36.76 37.83
N PHE A 2 -36.55 36.96 36.50
CA PHE A 2 -36.55 35.85 35.50
C PHE A 2 -35.41 35.95 34.47
N ILE A 3 -34.82 37.15 34.32
CA ILE A 3 -33.77 37.42 33.33
C ILE A 3 -32.46 36.71 33.69
N SER A 4 -32.19 36.47 34.99
CA SER A 4 -30.99 35.75 35.44
C SER A 4 -31.02 34.26 35.09
N PHE A 5 -32.18 33.61 35.21
CA PHE A 5 -32.32 32.18 34.92
C PHE A 5 -32.12 31.86 33.43
N SER A 6 -32.63 32.71 32.55
CA SER A 6 -32.42 32.60 31.10
C SER A 6 -30.94 32.67 30.72
N ASN A 7 -30.17 33.55 31.36
CA ASN A 7 -28.73 33.69 31.11
C ASN A 7 -27.94 32.48 31.62
N ILE A 8 -28.35 31.89 32.75
CA ILE A 8 -27.75 30.66 33.29
C ILE A 8 -28.05 29.47 32.38
N ALA A 9 -29.31 29.31 31.93
CA ALA A 9 -29.72 28.25 31.02
C ALA A 9 -28.97 28.33 29.68
N LYS A 10 -28.83 29.54 29.10
CA LYS A 10 -28.02 29.77 27.89
C LYS A 10 -26.55 29.41 28.08
N LYS A 11 -25.98 29.73 29.25
CA LYS A 11 -24.58 29.38 29.58
C LYS A 11 -24.39 27.87 29.67
N ILE A 12 -25.31 27.16 30.31
CA ILE A 12 -25.29 25.69 30.40
C ILE A 12 -25.44 25.06 29.02
N PHE A 13 -26.38 25.54 28.20
CA PHE A 13 -26.55 25.07 26.82
C PHE A 13 -25.28 25.25 26.00
N ASN A 14 -24.65 26.43 26.08
CA ASN A 14 -23.40 26.71 25.37
C ASN A 14 -22.25 25.78 25.83
N ILE A 15 -22.16 25.46 27.13
CA ILE A 15 -21.15 24.52 27.65
C ILE A 15 -21.40 23.10 27.13
N ILE A 16 -22.65 22.63 27.14
CA ILE A 16 -22.99 21.30 26.63
C ILE A 16 -22.71 21.23 25.12
N PHE A 17 -23.07 22.28 24.38
CA PHE A 17 -22.86 22.37 22.93
C PHE A 17 -21.37 22.39 22.57
N THR A 18 -20.54 23.13 23.30
CA THR A 18 -19.09 23.12 23.05
C THR A 18 -18.47 21.77 23.40
N LEU A 19 -18.93 21.11 24.47
CA LEU A 19 -18.43 19.81 24.88
C LEU A 19 -18.81 18.70 23.88
N THR A 20 -20.03 18.72 23.35
CA THR A 20 -20.47 17.77 22.30
C THR A 20 -19.75 18.05 20.98
N PHE A 21 -19.58 19.31 20.59
CA PHE A 21 -18.83 19.69 19.40
C PHE A 21 -17.36 19.26 19.46
N LEU A 22 -16.71 19.42 20.62
CA LEU A 22 -15.35 18.91 20.86
C LEU A 22 -15.29 17.38 20.76
N PHE A 23 -16.31 16.67 21.24
CA PHE A 23 -16.39 15.21 21.12
C PHE A 23 -16.52 14.73 19.66
N PHE A 24 -17.25 15.47 18.82
CA PHE A 24 -17.33 15.20 17.37
C PHE A 24 -15.97 15.45 16.68
N ILE A 25 -15.28 16.53 17.00
CA ILE A 25 -13.93 16.80 16.45
C ILE A 25 -12.91 15.75 16.91
N SER A 26 -13.06 15.25 18.14
CA SER A 26 -12.17 14.22 18.70
C SER A 26 -12.44 12.80 18.16
N SER A 27 -13.53 12.61 17.39
CA SER A 27 -13.90 11.31 16.81
C SER A 27 -13.23 11.02 15.47
N ASP A 28 -12.41 11.94 14.95
CA ASP A 28 -11.40 11.62 13.93
C ASP A 28 -10.21 10.89 14.59
N ARG A 29 -10.52 9.80 15.32
CA ARG A 29 -9.52 8.81 15.70
C ARG A 29 -9.02 8.17 14.42
N SER A 30 -7.92 8.71 13.91
CA SER A 30 -7.00 8.13 12.94
C SER A 30 -7.57 6.88 12.25
N LEU A 31 -8.29 7.06 11.15
CA LEU A 31 -8.47 5.99 10.16
C LEU A 31 -7.13 5.65 9.45
N ALA A 32 -6.00 5.79 10.15
CA ALA A 32 -4.80 5.01 9.89
C ALA A 32 -5.03 3.56 10.36
N SER A 33 -6.17 2.96 10.01
CA SER A 33 -6.22 1.51 9.93
C SER A 33 -5.42 1.17 8.68
N ASN A 34 -4.17 0.75 8.91
CA ASN A 34 -3.21 0.31 7.90
C ASN A 34 -3.74 -0.95 7.16
N HIS A 35 -4.82 -0.79 6.38
CA HIS A 35 -5.47 -1.79 5.54
C HIS A 35 -4.76 -1.95 4.20
N ILE A 36 -3.75 -1.14 3.95
CA ILE A 36 -2.99 -1.09 2.72
C ILE A 36 -1.55 -1.51 3.02
N LEU A 37 -1.00 -2.38 2.17
CA LEU A 37 0.41 -2.72 2.12
C LEU A 37 0.99 -2.09 0.85
N ALA A 38 2.01 -1.25 0.97
CA ALA A 38 2.52 -0.46 -0.14
C ALA A 38 3.92 -0.93 -0.57
N VAL A 39 4.15 -0.93 -1.88
CA VAL A 39 5.49 -0.96 -2.47
C VAL A 39 5.59 0.27 -3.34
N GLU A 40 6.44 1.21 -2.93
CA GLU A 40 6.56 2.54 -3.54
C GLU A 40 7.87 2.67 -4.31
N GLU A 41 7.89 3.62 -5.24
CA GLU A 41 9.07 3.98 -6.04
C GLU A 41 9.64 2.82 -6.87
N LEU A 42 8.80 1.88 -7.30
CA LEU A 42 9.21 0.77 -8.16
C LEU A 42 9.53 1.30 -9.58
N LYS A 43 10.81 1.46 -9.88
CA LYS A 43 11.28 1.92 -11.19
C LYS A 43 11.23 0.80 -12.22
N ILE A 44 10.61 1.06 -13.36
CA ILE A 44 10.59 0.15 -14.52
C ILE A 44 11.05 0.92 -15.75
N SER A 45 11.92 0.29 -16.52
CA SER A 45 12.34 0.75 -17.84
C SER A 45 12.09 -0.35 -18.87
N ARG A 46 11.60 0.02 -20.05
CA ARG A 46 11.39 -0.92 -21.15
C ARG A 46 11.67 -0.24 -22.49
N GLU A 47 12.23 -0.97 -23.45
CA GLU A 47 12.39 -0.48 -24.82
C GLU A 47 11.02 -0.36 -25.50
N ILE A 48 10.87 0.67 -26.33
CA ILE A 48 9.66 0.89 -27.11
C ILE A 48 9.87 0.16 -28.44
N ASP A 49 9.49 -1.11 -28.46
CA ASP A 49 9.50 -1.98 -29.63
C ASP A 49 8.07 -2.31 -30.08
N LEU A 50 7.91 -3.18 -31.08
CA LEU A 50 6.60 -3.63 -31.58
C LEU A 50 5.78 -4.41 -30.53
N GLU A 51 6.44 -4.97 -29.51
CA GLU A 51 5.80 -5.72 -28.43
C GLU A 51 5.44 -4.84 -27.22
N PHE A 52 5.80 -3.56 -27.28
CA PHE A 52 5.53 -2.58 -26.24
C PHE A 52 4.03 -2.49 -25.95
N SER A 53 3.69 -2.67 -24.68
CA SER A 53 2.34 -2.49 -24.20
C SER A 53 2.38 -1.95 -22.78
N ARG A 54 1.79 -0.77 -22.58
CA ARG A 54 1.63 -0.16 -21.26
C ARG A 54 0.91 -1.10 -20.29
N ILE A 55 -0.06 -1.86 -20.78
CA ILE A 55 -0.80 -2.86 -19.98
C ILE A 55 0.14 -3.98 -19.53
N LYS A 56 0.97 -4.52 -20.43
CA LYS A 56 1.99 -5.53 -20.07
C LYS A 56 3.00 -4.99 -19.03
N ILE A 57 3.34 -3.70 -19.08
CA ILE A 57 4.25 -3.06 -18.12
C ILE A 57 3.59 -2.88 -16.75
N ILE A 58 2.35 -2.41 -16.71
CA ILE A 58 1.57 -2.33 -15.45
C ILE A 58 1.47 -3.73 -14.82
N ASP A 59 1.25 -4.74 -15.66
CA ASP A 59 1.21 -6.12 -15.24
C ASP A 59 2.55 -6.58 -14.64
N GLU A 60 3.65 -6.27 -15.30
CA GLU A 60 4.99 -6.51 -14.75
C GLU A 60 5.20 -5.79 -13.40
N ALA A 61 4.74 -4.54 -13.28
CA ALA A 61 4.84 -3.75 -12.07
C ALA A 61 4.11 -4.41 -10.89
N PHE A 62 2.87 -4.86 -11.10
CA PHE A 62 2.12 -5.56 -10.05
C PHE A 62 2.80 -6.86 -9.64
N LYS A 63 3.30 -7.65 -10.61
CA LYS A 63 4.01 -8.90 -10.32
C LYS A 63 5.28 -8.64 -9.50
N LYS A 64 6.09 -7.66 -9.90
CA LYS A 64 7.31 -7.27 -9.18
C LYS A 64 6.99 -6.76 -7.77
N ALA A 65 6.03 -5.84 -7.64
CA ALA A 65 5.61 -5.30 -6.35
C ALA A 65 5.09 -6.40 -5.41
N PHE A 66 4.33 -7.37 -5.93
CA PHE A 66 3.83 -8.49 -5.15
C PHE A 66 4.98 -9.33 -4.57
N TYR A 67 6.00 -9.69 -5.37
CA TYR A 67 7.13 -10.46 -4.85
C TYR A 67 8.04 -9.66 -3.91
N ILE A 68 8.17 -8.35 -4.12
CA ILE A 68 8.85 -7.46 -3.15
C ILE A 68 8.09 -7.52 -1.81
N LEU A 69 6.77 -7.36 -1.82
CA LEU A 69 5.95 -7.45 -0.61
C LEU A 69 6.09 -8.81 0.08
N LEU A 70 6.06 -9.92 -0.66
CA LEU A 70 6.27 -11.26 -0.09
C LEU A 70 7.66 -11.40 0.52
N SER A 71 8.70 -10.86 -0.11
CA SER A 71 10.07 -10.90 0.41
C SER A 71 10.26 -10.16 1.73
N GLN A 72 9.43 -9.14 1.97
CA GLN A 72 9.42 -8.38 3.22
C GLN A 72 8.62 -9.09 4.34
N THR A 73 7.73 -10.02 3.99
CA THR A 73 6.73 -10.59 4.92
C THR A 73 6.87 -12.08 5.16
N LEU A 74 7.57 -12.81 4.29
CA LEU A 74 7.74 -14.27 4.33
C LEU A 74 9.20 -14.70 4.23
N ASN A 75 9.48 -15.90 4.71
CA ASN A 75 10.78 -16.53 4.52
C ASN A 75 10.95 -17.06 3.10
N SER A 76 12.21 -17.18 2.66
CA SER A 76 12.56 -17.65 1.31
C SER A 76 11.97 -19.03 0.96
N THR A 77 11.80 -19.93 1.93
CA THR A 77 11.16 -21.24 1.77
C THR A 77 9.68 -21.12 1.41
N ASP A 78 8.97 -20.18 2.01
CA ASP A 78 7.55 -19.95 1.76
C ASP A 78 7.33 -19.17 0.46
N ILE A 79 8.22 -18.24 0.13
CA ILE A 79 8.22 -17.55 -1.17
C ILE A 79 8.37 -18.55 -2.31
N LYS A 80 9.20 -19.60 -2.16
CA LYS A 80 9.36 -20.66 -3.18
C LYS A 80 8.03 -21.36 -3.50
N LYS A 81 7.12 -21.50 -2.54
CA LYS A 81 5.78 -22.09 -2.73
C LYS A 81 4.84 -21.16 -3.53
N LEU A 82 5.18 -19.88 -3.63
CA LEU A 82 4.40 -18.84 -4.30
C LEU A 82 4.98 -18.39 -5.65
N LYS A 83 5.94 -19.11 -6.23
CA LYS A 83 6.59 -18.71 -7.50
C LYS A 83 5.65 -18.65 -8.71
N ASN A 84 4.54 -19.40 -8.68
CA ASN A 84 3.67 -19.59 -9.83
C ASN A 84 2.26 -18.97 -9.60
N VAL A 85 2.18 -17.90 -8.81
CA VAL A 85 0.92 -17.17 -8.64
C VAL A 85 0.53 -16.52 -9.95
N ASN A 86 -0.70 -16.80 -10.40
CA ASN A 86 -1.18 -16.33 -11.69
C ASN A 86 -1.47 -14.83 -11.65
N MET A 87 -1.40 -14.19 -12.82
CA MET A 87 -1.50 -12.74 -12.87
C MET A 87 -2.89 -12.20 -12.49
N ARG A 88 -3.95 -12.94 -12.82
CA ARG A 88 -5.32 -12.58 -12.44
C ARG A 88 -5.47 -12.52 -10.92
N GLU A 89 -4.89 -13.49 -10.22
CA GLU A 89 -4.87 -13.57 -8.76
C GLU A 89 -4.07 -12.41 -8.17
N ILE A 90 -2.91 -12.05 -8.72
CA ILE A 90 -2.17 -10.86 -8.26
C ILE A 90 -3.01 -9.58 -8.41
N LYS A 91 -3.69 -9.40 -9.55
CA LYS A 91 -4.55 -8.23 -9.80
C LYS A 91 -5.69 -8.09 -8.80
N THR A 92 -6.29 -9.18 -8.32
CA THR A 92 -7.38 -9.09 -7.32
C THR A 92 -6.89 -8.61 -5.95
N LEU A 93 -5.61 -8.81 -5.66
CA LEU A 93 -4.96 -8.40 -4.40
C LEU A 93 -4.57 -6.92 -4.39
N VAL A 94 -4.38 -6.32 -5.58
CA VAL A 94 -4.13 -4.89 -5.73
C VAL A 94 -5.40 -4.12 -5.39
N GLU A 95 -5.26 -3.15 -4.49
CA GLU A 95 -6.34 -2.21 -4.13
C GLU A 95 -6.27 -0.95 -5.00
N ASN A 96 -5.06 -0.41 -5.20
CA ASN A 96 -4.82 0.76 -6.03
C ASN A 96 -3.38 0.79 -6.54
N PHE A 97 -3.08 1.63 -7.52
CA PHE A 97 -1.72 1.90 -7.97
C PHE A 97 -1.58 3.34 -8.49
N LYS A 98 -0.35 3.84 -8.49
CA LYS A 98 0.00 5.13 -9.08
C LYS A 98 1.17 4.94 -10.04
N ILE A 99 1.10 5.63 -11.18
CA ILE A 99 2.21 5.76 -12.11
C ILE A 99 2.74 7.20 -11.96
N LYS A 100 4.02 7.33 -11.63
CA LYS A 100 4.71 8.60 -11.39
C LYS A 100 5.88 8.71 -12.36
N ASN A 101 6.22 9.93 -12.75
CA ASN A 101 7.38 10.22 -13.61
C ASN A 101 7.43 9.34 -14.87
N GLU A 102 6.27 9.19 -15.54
CA GLU A 102 6.17 8.43 -16.79
C GLU A 102 6.80 9.24 -17.93
N ILE A 103 7.86 8.70 -18.55
CA ILE A 103 8.66 9.39 -19.57
C ILE A 103 8.89 8.43 -20.74
N PHE A 104 8.74 8.95 -21.95
CA PHE A 104 9.09 8.29 -23.20
C PHE A 104 10.23 9.09 -23.84
N ARG A 105 11.44 8.54 -23.86
CA ARG A 105 12.63 9.23 -24.40
C ARG A 105 13.60 8.21 -24.97
N GLU A 106 14.24 8.54 -26.10
CA GLU A 106 15.31 7.73 -26.71
C GLU A 106 14.90 6.27 -26.93
N ASN A 107 13.70 6.05 -27.50
CA ASN A 107 13.12 4.73 -27.71
C ASN A 107 12.97 3.87 -26.45
N LYS A 108 12.91 4.50 -25.28
CA LYS A 108 12.73 3.85 -23.98
C LYS A 108 11.59 4.49 -23.21
N TYR A 109 10.86 3.64 -22.53
CA TYR A 109 9.85 3.97 -21.55
C TYR A 109 10.45 3.88 -20.15
N TYR A 110 10.15 4.87 -19.32
CA TYR A 110 10.52 4.90 -17.91
C TYR A 110 9.30 5.28 -17.09
N ALA A 111 9.07 4.59 -15.97
CA ALA A 111 8.05 4.99 -15.02
C ALA A 111 8.36 4.48 -13.61
N ASN A 112 7.84 5.18 -12.62
CA ASN A 112 7.87 4.78 -11.22
C ASN A 112 6.46 4.35 -10.82
N PHE A 113 6.35 3.19 -10.20
CA PHE A 113 5.07 2.64 -9.74
C PHE A 113 5.00 2.67 -8.21
N ASP A 114 3.88 3.13 -7.68
CA ASP A 114 3.45 2.77 -6.33
C ASP A 114 2.31 1.77 -6.46
N VAL A 115 2.43 0.63 -5.78
CA VAL A 115 1.41 -0.42 -5.80
C VAL A 115 0.92 -0.64 -4.38
N TYR A 116 -0.40 -0.53 -4.21
CA TYR A 116 -1.08 -0.64 -2.93
C TYR A 116 -1.90 -1.91 -2.93
N PHE A 117 -1.58 -2.83 -2.03
CA PHE A 117 -2.27 -4.11 -1.87
C PHE A 117 -3.26 -4.05 -0.71
N ASN A 118 -4.39 -4.72 -0.86
CA ASN A 118 -5.36 -4.88 0.21
C ASN A 118 -4.84 -5.89 1.25
N LYS A 119 -4.56 -5.43 2.47
CA LYS A 119 -4.01 -6.26 3.54
C LYS A 119 -4.90 -7.46 3.88
N LYS A 120 -6.22 -7.29 3.88
CA LYS A 120 -7.16 -8.40 4.19
C LYS A 120 -7.10 -9.46 3.08
N LYS A 121 -7.10 -9.03 1.81
CA LYS A 121 -7.00 -9.96 0.67
C LYS A 121 -5.66 -10.70 0.67
N ILE A 122 -4.55 -10.02 0.94
CA ILE A 122 -3.22 -10.65 1.06
C ILE A 122 -3.20 -11.68 2.19
N LYS A 123 -3.69 -11.32 3.37
CA LYS A 123 -3.77 -12.24 4.51
C LYS A 123 -4.57 -13.50 4.15
N PHE A 124 -5.76 -13.32 3.60
CA PHE A 124 -6.62 -14.43 3.19
C PHE A 124 -5.97 -15.30 2.10
N PHE A 125 -5.30 -14.69 1.12
CA PHE A 125 -4.56 -15.39 0.08
C PHE A 125 -3.45 -16.26 0.67
N LEU A 126 -2.68 -15.75 1.64
CA LEU A 126 -1.60 -16.51 2.29
C LEU A 126 -2.13 -17.64 3.17
N GLU A 127 -3.22 -17.40 3.91
CA GLU A 127 -3.90 -18.42 4.71
C GLU A 127 -4.41 -19.58 3.84
N LYS A 128 -5.01 -19.27 2.68
CA LYS A 128 -5.44 -20.28 1.70
C LYS A 128 -4.25 -21.13 1.18
N LYS A 129 -3.04 -20.56 1.16
CA LYS A 129 -1.80 -21.26 0.79
C LYS A 129 -1.12 -21.96 1.98
N LYS A 130 -1.74 -21.94 3.17
CA LYS A 130 -1.21 -22.48 4.44
C LYS A 130 0.12 -21.82 4.84
N LEU A 131 0.28 -20.54 4.54
CA LEU A 131 1.47 -19.75 4.88
C LEU A 131 1.15 -18.81 6.04
N ILE A 132 1.98 -18.84 7.07
CA ILE A 132 1.86 -17.96 8.22
C ILE A 132 2.74 -16.73 7.97
N LEU A 133 2.12 -15.55 8.02
CA LEU A 133 2.86 -14.28 8.01
C LEU A 133 3.80 -14.25 9.22
N PHE A 134 5.09 -14.00 8.99
CA PHE A 134 5.96 -13.63 10.10
C PHE A 134 5.47 -12.27 10.61
N LYS A 135 5.21 -12.16 11.93
CA LYS A 135 4.78 -10.92 12.59
C LYS A 135 5.57 -9.71 12.06
N PRO A 136 4.95 -8.53 11.88
CA PRO A 136 5.66 -7.36 11.38
C PRO A 136 6.77 -6.99 12.36
N LYS A 137 7.99 -6.78 11.86
CA LYS A 137 9.01 -6.03 12.58
C LYS A 137 8.47 -4.61 12.73
N THR A 138 8.14 -4.24 13.96
CA THR A 138 7.70 -2.91 14.39
C THR A 138 8.63 -1.83 13.87
N ASN A 139 8.05 -0.73 13.36
CA ASN A 139 8.68 0.56 13.02
C ASN A 139 10.15 0.49 12.59
N ILE A 140 10.39 0.28 11.30
CA ILE A 140 11.67 0.60 10.69
C ILE A 140 11.40 1.65 9.64
N SER A 141 11.56 2.91 10.04
CA SER A 141 11.95 3.98 9.14
C SER A 141 13.09 3.44 8.27
N PHE A 142 12.81 3.21 6.99
CA PHE A 142 13.82 2.78 6.03
C PHE A 142 14.80 3.94 5.82
N VAL A 143 15.85 3.98 6.64
CA VAL A 143 17.10 4.59 6.24
C VAL A 143 17.63 3.73 5.09
N PHE A 144 17.47 4.23 3.87
CA PHE A 144 18.03 3.64 2.67
C PHE A 144 19.55 3.60 2.79
N THR A 145 20.09 2.52 3.36
CA THR A 145 21.51 2.20 3.22
C THR A 145 21.67 1.27 2.03
N HIS A 146 22.36 1.81 1.04
CA HIS A 146 22.84 1.21 -0.19
C HIS A 146 23.28 -0.25 0.00
N TYR A 147 22.50 -1.20 -0.52
CA TYR A 147 23.00 -2.53 -0.82
C TYR A 147 22.36 -3.06 -2.11
N TYR A 148 22.88 -2.58 -3.25
CA TYR A 148 22.74 -3.30 -4.52
C TYR A 148 23.60 -4.55 -4.46
N ARG A 149 23.06 -5.64 -3.90
CA ARG A 149 23.63 -6.97 -4.12
C ARG A 149 23.06 -7.50 -5.43
N LYS A 150 23.82 -7.27 -6.50
CA LYS A 150 23.75 -7.89 -7.82
C LYS A 150 23.35 -9.37 -7.67
N ARG A 151 22.08 -9.68 -7.90
CA ARG A 151 21.65 -11.02 -8.30
C ARG A 151 21.02 -10.85 -9.66
N GLU A 152 21.75 -11.33 -10.65
CA GLU A 152 21.25 -11.56 -11.99
C GLU A 152 19.98 -12.41 -11.87
N PHE A 153 18.84 -11.80 -12.17
CA PHE A 153 17.61 -12.53 -12.38
C PHE A 153 17.68 -13.08 -13.81
N ALA A 154 17.90 -14.39 -13.91
CA ALA A 154 17.63 -15.13 -15.13
C ALA A 154 16.16 -14.90 -15.53
N PRO A 155 15.85 -14.80 -16.84
CA PRO A 155 14.50 -14.54 -17.30
C PRO A 155 13.60 -15.73 -16.98
N PHE A 156 12.46 -15.44 -16.35
CA PHE A 156 11.29 -16.31 -16.29
C PHE A 156 10.17 -15.66 -17.09
#